data_AF-A0A7X3GKJ9-F1
#
_entry.id   AF-A0A7X3GKJ9-F1
#
_cell.length_a   1.000
_cell.length_b   1.000
_cell.length_c   1.000
_cell.angle_alpha   90.00
_cell.angle_beta   90.00
_cell.angle_gamma   90.00
#
_symmetry.space_group_name_H-M   'P 1'
#
loop_
_entity.id
_entity.type
_entity.pdbx_description
1 polymer ?
#
loop_
_entity_poly.entity_id
_entity_poly.type
_entity_poly.pdbx_seq_one_letter_code
_entity_poly.pdbx_strand_id
1 'polypeptide(L)' 'MASTLSGELVALIGANVTVVTTAYGQLAVVGTLTRVGSDYALVSFEENEVFYELRIPFVNIAYVHANP' A
#
# COMPACT_ATOMS: atom_id res chain seq x y z
N MET A 1 15.14 13.11 13.03
CA MET A 1 14.73 11.69 12.92
C MET A 1 14.11 11.53 11.55
N ALA A 2 14.77 10.80 10.64
CA ALA A 2 14.20 10.54 9.32
C ALA A 2 13.15 9.44 9.48
N SER A 3 11.86 9.75 9.37
CA SER A 3 10.89 8.71 9.14
C SER A 3 11.12 8.22 7.71
N THR A 4 11.63 7.01 7.58
CA THR A 4 11.59 6.33 6.29
C THR A 4 10.14 5.93 6.08
N LEU A 5 9.58 6.24 4.91
CA LEU A 5 8.22 5.84 4.51
C LEU A 5 7.93 4.36 4.88
N SER A 6 8.93 3.49 4.76
CA SER A 6 8.86 2.09 5.20
C SER A 6 8.51 1.89 6.68
N GLY A 7 9.09 2.67 7.59
CA GLY A 7 8.87 2.53 9.04
C GLY A 7 7.46 2.94 9.44
N GLU A 8 6.91 3.99 8.82
CA GLU A 8 5.52 4.41 9.04
C GLU A 8 4.53 3.38 8.48
N LEU A 9 4.83 2.80 7.31
CA LEU A 9 4.00 1.76 6.71
C LEU A 9 4.03 0.44 7.50
N VAL A 10 5.16 0.08 8.11
CA VAL A 10 5.26 -1.16 8.92
C VAL A 10 4.24 -1.15 10.07
N ALA A 11 3.98 0.01 10.67
CA ALA A 11 2.97 0.14 11.73
C ALA A 11 1.52 -0.07 11.24
N LEU A 12 1.29 0.01 9.93
CA LEU A 12 -0.02 -0.14 9.29
C LEU A 12 -0.26 -1.56 8.75
N ILE A 13 0.66 -2.51 8.95
CA ILE A 13 0.46 -3.90 8.50
C ILE A 13 -0.79 -4.48 9.16
N GLY A 14 -1.69 -5.02 8.33
CA GLY A 14 -3.00 -5.55 8.72
C GLY A 14 -4.12 -4.50 8.73
N ALA A 15 -3.80 -3.20 8.58
CA ALA A 15 -4.81 -2.15 8.48
C ALA A 15 -5.37 -2.05 7.05
N ASN A 16 -6.63 -1.61 6.96
CA ASN A 16 -7.20 -1.18 5.70
C ASN A 16 -6.64 0.20 5.33
N VAL A 17 -6.04 0.31 4.16
CA VAL A 17 -5.37 1.50 3.67
C VAL A 17 -5.84 1.86 2.27
N THR A 18 -5.82 3.15 1.97
CA THR A 18 -5.92 3.69 0.62
C THR A 18 -4.51 4.08 0.17
N VAL A 19 -4.00 3.44 -0.88
CA VAL A 19 -2.69 3.73 -1.48
C VAL A 19 -2.88 4.36 -2.86
N VAL A 20 -2.34 5.56 -3.05
CA VAL A 20 -2.27 6.21 -4.36
C VAL A 20 -0.89 5.95 -4.95
N THR A 21 -0.86 5.33 -6.14
CA THR A 21 0.35 4.95 -6.86
C THR A 21 0.38 5.50 -8.29
N THR A 22 1.56 5.84 -8.77
CA THR A 22 1.79 6.28 -10.16
C THR A 22 2.25 5.14 -11.08
N ALA A 23 2.46 3.93 -10.54
CA ALA A 23 3.05 2.81 -11.27
C ALA A 23 2.22 2.31 -12.49
N TYR A 24 0.91 2.57 -12.51
CA TYR A 24 -0.02 1.99 -13.49
C TYR A 24 -0.85 3.05 -14.23
N GLY A 25 -0.34 4.28 -14.32
CA GLY A 25 -1.19 5.46 -14.51
C GLY A 25 -1.94 5.71 -13.21
N GLN A 26 -1.91 6.95 -12.70
CA GLN A 26 -2.36 7.31 -11.35
C GLN A 26 -3.58 6.50 -10.87
N LEU A 27 -3.35 5.61 -9.91
CA LEU A 27 -4.32 4.62 -9.42
C LEU A 27 -4.44 4.75 -7.91
N ALA A 28 -5.67 4.70 -7.41
CA ALA A 28 -5.95 4.58 -5.99
C ALA A 28 -6.45 3.16 -5.70
N VAL A 29 -5.76 2.45 -4.81
CA VAL A 29 -6.10 1.09 -4.38
C VAL A 29 -6.51 1.12 -2.93
N VAL A 30 -7.69 0.60 -2.63
CA VAL A 30 -8.19 0.43 -1.26
C VAL A 30 -8.09 -1.05 -0.92
N GLY A 31 -7.40 -1.37 0.16
CA GLY A 31 -7.17 -2.76 0.55
C GLY A 31 -6.43 -2.90 1.86
N THR A 32 -6.13 -4.13 2.25
CA THR A 32 -5.35 -4.41 3.46
C THR A 32 -3.87 -4.34 3.15
N LEU A 33 -3.09 -3.57 3.93
CA LEU A 33 -1.64 -3.59 3.82
C LEU A 33 -1.12 -4.89 4.44
N THR A 34 -0.79 -5.88 3.62
CA THR A 34 -0.43 -7.23 4.10
C THR A 34 1.06 -7.37 4.39
N ARG A 35 1.92 -6.61 3.69
CA ARG A 35 3.37 -6.67 3.89
C ARG A 35 4.05 -5.36 3.52
N VAL A 36 5.11 -5.05 4.24
CA VAL A 36 6.08 -4.01 3.88
C VAL A 36 7.44 -4.68 3.69
N GLY A 37 7.95 -4.65 2.46
CA GLY A 37 9.28 -5.12 2.11
C GLY A 37 10.35 -4.03 2.26
N SER A 38 11.56 -4.33 1.81
CA SER A 38 12.67 -3.37 1.78
C SER A 38 12.42 -2.16 0.87
N ASP A 39 11.67 -2.37 -0.21
CA ASP A 39 11.52 -1.44 -1.34
C ASP A 39 10.06 -1.35 -1.86
N TYR A 40 9.13 -2.06 -1.22
CA TYR A 40 7.73 -2.14 -1.67
C TYR A 40 6.73 -2.28 -0.53
N ALA A 41 5.48 -1.90 -0.79
CA ALA A 41 4.30 -2.26 -0.02
C ALA A 41 3.49 -3.32 -0.78
N LEU A 42 2.88 -4.27 -0.08
CA LEU A 42 1.94 -5.24 -0.63
C LEU A 42 0.56 -4.93 -0.09
N VAL A 43 -0.39 -4.66 -0.98
CA VAL A 43 -1.78 -4.39 -0.64
C VAL A 43 -2.65 -5.48 -1.23
N SER A 44 -3.41 -6.15 -0.39
CA SER A 44 -4.34 -7.20 -0.82
C SER A 44 -5.77 -6.65 -0.78
N PHE A 45 -6.54 -6.87 -1.83
CA PHE A 45 -7.92 -6.37 -1.96
C PHE A 45 -8.77 -7.37 -2.74
N GLU A 46 -10.08 -7.28 -2.56
CA GLU A 46 -11.05 -8.10 -3.27
C GLU A 46 -11.78 -7.23 -4.30
N GLU A 47 -11.88 -7.72 -5.53
CA GLU A 47 -12.63 -7.08 -6.60
C GLU A 47 -13.36 -8.17 -7.40
N ASN A 48 -14.67 -8.01 -7.62
CA ASN A 48 -15.49 -8.98 -8.35
C ASN A 48 -15.36 -10.42 -7.80
N GLU A 49 -15.38 -10.60 -6.48
CA GLU A 49 -15.27 -11.90 -5.79
C GLU A 49 -13.91 -12.61 -5.98
N VAL A 50 -12.91 -11.88 -6.49
CA VAL A 50 -11.54 -12.38 -6.69
C VAL A 50 -10.57 -11.61 -5.80
N PHE A 51 -9.69 -12.35 -5.12
CA PHE A 51 -8.61 -11.79 -4.33
C PHE A 51 -7.42 -11.43 -5.21
N TYR A 52 -6.99 -10.18 -5.08
CA TYR A 52 -5.83 -9.62 -5.74
C TYR A 52 -4.79 -9.16 -4.72
N GLU A 53 -3.53 -9.22 -5.12
CA GLU A 53 -2.42 -8.64 -4.36
C GLU A 53 -1.61 -7.74 -5.28
N LEU A 54 -1.45 -6.48 -4.88
CA LEU A 54 -0.68 -5.50 -5.62
C LEU A 54 0.60 -5.16 -4.87
N ARG A 55 1.73 -5.46 -5.51
CA ARG A 55 3.06 -5.05 -5.06
C ARG A 55 3.37 -3.66 -5.62
N ILE A 56 3.51 -2.68 -4.74
CA ILE A 56 3.73 -1.27 -5.09
C ILE A 56 5.12 -0.84 -4.61
N PRO A 57 6.08 -0.56 -5.53
CA PRO A 57 7.38 -0.01 -5.16
C PRO A 57 7.24 1.35 -4.47
N PHE A 58 8.01 1.61 -3.41
CA PHE A 58 7.92 2.87 -2.65
C PHE A 58 8.13 4.12 -3.50
N VAL A 59 8.99 4.02 -4.53
CA VAL A 59 9.26 5.12 -5.48
C VAL A 59 8.03 5.56 -6.26
N ASN A 60 7.01 4.72 -6.34
CA ASN A 60 5.76 4.98 -7.05
C ASN A 60 4.59 5.27 -6.12
N ILE A 61 4.78 5.21 -4.79
CA ILE A 61 3.75 5.58 -3.83
C ILE A 61 3.73 7.10 -3.74
N ALA A 62 2.62 7.69 -4.18
CA ALA A 62 2.38 9.12 -4.02
C ALA A 62 1.82 9.44 -2.63
N TYR A 63 0.96 8.57 -2.09
CA TYR A 63 0.25 8.80 -0.84
C TYR A 63 -0.29 7.50 -0.24
N VAL A 64 -0.34 7.41 1.10
CA VAL A 64 -1.02 6.33 1.85
C VAL A 64 -1.87 6.93 2.96
N HIS A 65 -3.10 6.45 3.10
CA HIS A 65 -4.03 6.79 4.17
C HIS A 65 -4.51 5.52 4.86
N ALA A 66 -4.47 5.47 6.20
CA ALA A 66 -5.11 4.40 6.96
C ALA A 66 -6.60 4.73 7.13
N ASN A 67 -7.47 3.82 6.69
CA ASN A 67 -8.91 3.98 6.80
C ASN A 67 -9.34 3.50 8.21
N PRO A 68 -10.03 4.33 9.01
CA PRO A 68 -10.51 3.96 10.36
C PRO A 68 -11.67 2.95 10.35
#